data_AF-Q2KKT6-F1
#
_entry.id   AF-Q2KKT6-F1
#
_cell.length_a   1.000
_cell.length_b   1.000
_cell.length_c   1.000
_cell.angle_alpha   90.00
_cell.angle_beta   90.00
_cell.angle_gamma   90.00
#
_symmetry.space_group_name_H-M   'P 1'
#
loop_
_entity.id
_entity.type
_entity.pdbx_description
1 polymer ?
#
loop_
_entity_poly.entity_id
_entity_poly.type
_entity_poly.pdbx_seq_one_letter_code
_entity_poly.pdbx_strand_id
1 'polypeptide(L)'
;TRGVGVFQHGKVEIIANDQGSRTTPSYVAFTDSERLIGDAAKNQVAMNPTNTVFDAKRLIGRRFDDTVVQSDMKHWPFNVINDNTRPKVQVE
;
A
#
# COMPACT_ATOMS: atom_id res chain seq x y z
N THR A 1 5.81 4.83 1.23
CA THR A 1 6.89 4.65 0.24
C THR A 1 7.85 3.59 0.75
N ARG A 2 8.52 2.89 -0.18
CA ARG A 2 9.62 1.95 0.06
C ARG A 2 10.80 2.35 -0.81
N GLY A 3 12.01 2.05 -0.37
CA GLY A 3 13.24 2.18 -1.15
C GLY A 3 14.05 0.89 -0.98
N VAL A 4 14.81 0.53 -2.00
CA VAL A 4 15.69 -0.64 -1.96
C VAL A 4 17.12 -0.13 -2.11
N GLY A 5 17.97 -0.49 -1.16
CA GLY A 5 19.39 -0.16 -1.19
C GLY A 5 20.22 -1.44 -1.15
N VAL A 6 21.38 -1.40 -1.79
CA VAL A 6 22.38 -2.45 -1.72
C VAL A 6 23.69 -1.85 -1.21
N PHE A 7 24.37 -2.57 -0.32
CA PHE A 7 25.70 -2.16 0.17
C PHE A 7 26.76 -2.96 -0.58
N GLN A 8 27.53 -2.29 -1.43
CA GLN A 8 28.63 -2.89 -2.19
C GLN A 8 29.80 -1.92 -2.24
N HIS A 9 31.04 -2.44 -2.30
CA HIS A 9 32.27 -1.64 -2.39
C HIS A 9 32.39 -0.54 -1.31
N GLY A 10 31.89 -0.80 -0.10
CA GLY A 10 31.96 0.15 1.03
C GLY A 10 31.01 1.35 0.92
N LYS A 11 30.05 1.33 -0.02
CA LYS A 11 29.07 2.40 -0.22
C LYS A 11 27.65 1.84 -0.28
N VAL A 12 26.68 2.64 0.13
CA VAL A 12 25.25 2.36 -0.06
C VAL A 12 24.83 2.90 -1.42
N GLU A 13 24.31 2.04 -2.28
CA GLU A 13 23.69 2.42 -3.54
C GLU A 13 22.17 2.24 -3.44
N ILE A 14 21.42 3.29 -3.79
CA ILE A 14 19.96 3.24 -3.83
C ILE A 14 19.51 2.88 -5.23
N ILE A 15 18.82 1.76 -5.36
CA ILE A 15 18.35 1.22 -6.63
C ILE A 15 17.11 2.02 -7.06
N ALA A 16 17.14 2.56 -8.27
CA ALA A 16 15.98 3.20 -8.88
C ALA A 16 14.98 2.13 -9.37
N ASN A 17 13.69 2.45 -9.31
CA ASN A 17 12.68 1.63 -9.97
C ASN A 17 12.72 1.79 -11.49
N ASP A 18 11.88 1.04 -12.18
CA ASP A 18 11.69 1.06 -13.64
C ASP A 18 11.34 2.45 -14.20
N GLN A 19 10.77 3.32 -13.37
CA GLN A 19 10.45 4.72 -13.69
C GLN A 19 11.59 5.71 -13.36
N GLY A 20 12.75 5.23 -12.90
CA GLY A 20 13.90 6.07 -12.53
C GLY A 20 13.79 6.74 -11.16
N SER A 21 12.75 6.47 -10.38
CA SER A 21 12.58 6.97 -9.02
C SER A 21 13.33 6.10 -8.01
N ARG A 22 14.03 6.73 -7.07
CA ARG A 22 14.72 6.05 -5.95
C ARG A 22 13.77 5.62 -4.83
N THR A 23 12.49 5.96 -4.94
CA THR A 23 11.44 5.57 -3.98
C THR A 23 10.20 5.11 -4.72
N THR A 24 9.68 3.95 -4.33
CA THR A 24 8.45 3.40 -4.88
C THR A 24 7.28 3.69 -3.92
N PRO A 25 6.15 4.23 -4.40
CA PRO A 25 4.93 4.36 -3.61
C PRO A 25 4.52 3.02 -2.98
N SER A 26 3.98 3.06 -1.75
CA SER A 26 3.46 1.85 -1.09
C SER A 26 1.99 1.68 -1.42
N TYR A 27 1.69 1.60 -2.71
CA TYR A 27 0.34 1.46 -3.27
C TYR A 27 0.26 0.11 -3.98
N VAL A 28 -0.87 -0.56 -3.81
CA VAL A 28 -1.21 -1.79 -4.54
C VAL A 28 -2.64 -1.60 -5.01
N ALA A 29 -2.88 -1.80 -6.30
CA ALA A 29 -4.22 -1.72 -6.83
C ALA A 29 -4.59 -2.99 -7.59
N PHE A 30 -5.85 -3.37 -7.48
CA PHE A 30 -6.40 -4.55 -8.12
C PHE A 30 -7.32 -4.11 -9.26
N THR A 31 -7.12 -4.68 -10.42
CA THR A 31 -8.01 -4.57 -11.58
C THR A 31 -8.52 -5.98 -11.93
N ASP A 32 -9.51 -6.06 -12.81
CA ASP A 32 -10.07 -7.34 -13.24
C ASP A 32 -9.03 -8.26 -13.90
N SER A 33 -7.99 -7.67 -14.49
CA SER A 33 -6.97 -8.38 -15.25
C SER A 33 -5.64 -8.56 -14.50
N GLU A 34 -5.27 -7.61 -13.65
CA GLU A 34 -3.92 -7.59 -13.06
C GLU A 34 -3.83 -6.87 -11.71
N ARG A 35 -2.67 -7.06 -11.07
CA ARG A 35 -2.32 -6.36 -9.83
C ARG A 35 -1.22 -5.36 -10.11
N LEU A 36 -1.54 -4.08 -9.96
CA LEU A 36 -0.61 -2.97 -10.12
C LEU A 36 0.05 -2.62 -8.80
N ILE A 37 1.32 -2.23 -8.84
CA ILE A 37 2.13 -1.92 -7.66
C ILE A 37 2.91 -0.62 -7.90
N GLY A 38 3.06 0.19 -6.87
CA GLY A 38 3.93 1.36 -6.91
C GLY A 38 3.32 2.52 -7.68
N ASP A 39 4.08 3.09 -8.62
CA ASP A 39 3.67 4.28 -9.38
C ASP A 39 2.43 4.01 -10.24
N ALA A 40 2.33 2.83 -10.86
CA ALA A 40 1.15 2.43 -11.63
C ALA A 40 -0.13 2.43 -10.77
N ALA A 41 -0.07 1.84 -9.57
CA ALA A 41 -1.18 1.83 -8.63
C ALA A 41 -1.55 3.24 -8.14
N LYS A 42 -0.53 4.08 -7.88
CA LYS A 42 -0.75 5.48 -7.45
C LYS A 42 -1.41 6.32 -8.54
N ASN A 43 -1.04 6.12 -9.81
CA ASN A 43 -1.59 6.89 -10.93
C ASN A 43 -3.08 6.62 -11.15
N GLN A 44 -3.54 5.39 -10.91
CA GLN A 44 -4.94 5.02 -11.11
C GLN A 44 -5.84 5.24 -9.88
N VAL A 45 -5.31 5.68 -8.74
CA VAL A 45 -6.10 5.82 -7.50
C VAL A 45 -7.32 6.73 -7.68
N ALA A 46 -7.24 7.73 -8.57
CA ALA A 46 -8.35 8.63 -8.86
C ALA A 46 -9.47 7.95 -9.68
N MET A 47 -9.14 6.93 -10.46
CA MET A 47 -10.10 6.19 -11.30
C MET A 47 -10.65 4.94 -10.60
N ASN A 48 -9.84 4.28 -9.78
CA ASN A 48 -10.19 3.06 -9.06
C ASN A 48 -9.83 3.17 -7.57
N PRO A 49 -10.46 4.09 -6.82
CA PRO A 49 -10.07 4.38 -5.44
C PRO A 49 -10.41 3.24 -4.47
N THR A 50 -11.50 2.50 -4.70
CA THR A 50 -11.97 1.41 -3.85
C THR A 50 -11.08 0.18 -3.91
N ASN A 51 -10.49 -0.12 -5.07
CA ASN A 51 -9.59 -1.26 -5.24
C ASN A 51 -8.11 -0.87 -5.20
N THR A 52 -7.79 0.38 -4.84
CA THR A 52 -6.42 0.85 -4.64
C THR A 52 -6.11 0.97 -3.15
N VAL A 53 -5.31 0.03 -2.66
CA VAL A 53 -4.88 -0.06 -1.27
C VAL A 53 -3.60 0.75 -1.05
N PHE A 54 -3.63 1.62 -0.04
CA PHE A 54 -2.46 2.36 0.44
C PHE A 54 -2.48 2.41 1.95
N ASP A 55 -1.40 2.90 2.55
CA ASP A 55 -1.26 3.02 4.01
C ASP A 55 -1.49 1.74 4.82
N ALA A 56 -1.39 0.56 4.18
CA ALA A 56 -1.51 -0.74 4.83
C ALA A 56 -0.58 -0.90 6.05
N LYS A 57 0.55 -0.16 6.10
CA LYS A 57 1.43 -0.08 7.28
C LYS A 57 0.70 0.33 8.56
N ARG A 58 -0.38 1.12 8.47
CA ARG A 58 -1.20 1.53 9.63
C ARG A 58 -2.01 0.38 10.22
N LEU A 59 -2.34 -0.63 9.41
CA LEU A 59 -3.13 -1.80 9.80
C LEU A 59 -2.26 -2.96 10.34
N ILE A 60 -0.98 -3.03 9.95
CA ILE A 60 -0.08 -4.13 10.33
C ILE A 60 0.10 -4.16 11.86
N GLY A 61 -0.18 -5.31 12.47
CA GLY A 61 0.01 -5.54 13.90
C GLY A 61 -1.10 -4.95 14.78
N ARG A 62 -2.14 -4.34 14.20
CA ARG A 62 -3.30 -3.84 14.94
C ARG A 62 -4.49 -4.81 14.86
N ARG A 63 -5.39 -4.68 15.82
CA ARG A 63 -6.69 -5.37 15.80
C ARG A 63 -7.73 -4.49 15.14
N PHE A 64 -8.78 -5.10 14.60
CA PHE A 64 -9.85 -4.38 13.89
C PHE A 64 -10.55 -3.35 14.80
N ASP A 65 -10.73 -3.69 16.07
CA ASP A 65 -11.38 -2.90 17.12
C ASP A 65 -10.50 -1.79 17.71
N ASP A 66 -9.24 -1.65 17.28
CA ASP A 66 -8.37 -0.55 17.71
C ASP A 66 -8.97 0.80 17.25
N THR A 67 -9.11 1.74 18.20
CA THR A 67 -9.60 3.10 17.96
C THR A 67 -8.86 3.81 16.80
N VAL A 68 -7.57 3.54 16.63
CA VAL A 68 -6.77 4.11 15.53
C VAL A 68 -7.22 3.53 14.19
N VAL A 69 -7.46 2.21 14.12
CA VAL A 69 -7.95 1.55 12.91
C VAL A 69 -9.35 2.05 12.56
N GLN A 70 -10.25 2.15 13.54
CA GLN A 70 -11.60 2.66 13.34
C GLN A 70 -11.64 4.13 12.90
N SER A 71 -10.72 4.97 13.39
CA SER A 71 -10.59 6.35 12.94
C SER A 71 -10.03 6.44 11.52
N ASP A 72 -8.97 5.69 11.23
CA ASP A 72 -8.31 5.71 9.92
C ASP A 72 -9.21 5.17 8.81
N MET A 73 -10.04 4.15 9.11
CA MET A 73 -11.03 3.60 8.18
C MET A 73 -12.01 4.64 7.63
N LYS A 74 -12.28 5.73 8.36
CA LYS A 74 -13.18 6.82 7.89
C LYS A 74 -12.54 7.68 6.80
N HIS A 75 -11.23 7.61 6.64
CA HIS A 75 -10.47 8.42 5.70
C HIS A 75 -10.02 7.62 4.47
N TRP A 76 -10.21 6.29 4.48
CA TRP A 76 -9.85 5.44 3.36
C TRP A 76 -11.02 5.23 2.40
N PRO A 77 -10.76 5.20 1.08
CA PRO A 77 -11.77 4.91 0.08
C PRO A 77 -12.06 3.41 -0.09
N PHE A 78 -11.23 2.53 0.51
CA PHE A 78 -11.35 1.08 0.42
C PHE A 78 -11.94 0.49 1.70
N ASN A 79 -12.60 -0.66 1.57
CA ASN A 79 -13.26 -1.32 2.70
C ASN A 79 -12.27 -2.14 3.52
N VAL A 80 -12.39 -2.04 4.85
CA VAL A 80 -11.67 -2.89 5.80
C VAL A 80 -12.68 -3.72 6.58
N ILE A 81 -12.54 -5.04 6.54
CA ILE A 81 -13.40 -6.00 7.22
C ILE A 81 -12.69 -6.64 8.40
N ASN A 82 -13.48 -7.09 9.37
CA ASN A 82 -12.98 -7.86 10.50
C ASN A 82 -12.96 -9.35 10.15
N ASP A 83 -11.78 -9.96 10.14
CA ASP A 83 -11.63 -11.41 10.09
C ASP A 83 -10.95 -11.91 11.37
N ASN A 84 -11.72 -12.56 12.24
CA ASN A 84 -11.20 -13.14 13.48
C ASN A 84 -10.33 -12.15 14.29
N THR A 85 -10.83 -10.93 14.50
CA THR A 85 -10.18 -9.79 15.19
C THR A 85 -9.09 -9.05 14.40
N ARG A 86 -8.76 -9.51 13.19
CA ARG A 86 -7.72 -8.91 12.35
C ARG A 86 -8.36 -8.05 11.27
N PRO A 87 -7.86 -6.82 11.05
CA PRO A 87 -8.32 -6.00 9.94
C PRO A 87 -7.80 -6.57 8.62
N LYS A 88 -8.70 -6.80 7.67
CA LYS A 88 -8.37 -7.18 6.29
C LYS A 88 -8.95 -6.16 5.32
N VAL A 89 -8.19 -5.79 4.29
CA VAL A 89 -8.71 -4.94 3.22
C VAL A 89 -9.50 -5.82 2.25
N GLN A 90 -10.75 -5.44 1.99
CA GLN A 90 -11.59 -6.06 0.98
C GLN A 90 -11.48 -5.23 -0.30
N VAL A 91 -11.05 -5.90 -1.36
CA VAL A 91 -11.04 -5.41 -2.74
C VAL A 91 -11.95 -6.32 -3.57
N GLU A 92 -12.51 -5.79 -4.65
CA GLU A 92 -13.35 -6.52 -5.60
C GLU A 92 -12.53 -7.46 -6.50
#